data_AF-A0A8J6YUX8-F1
#
_entry.id   AF-A0A8J6YUX8-F1
#
_cell.length_a   1.000
_cell.length_b   1.000
_cell.length_c   1.000
_cell.angle_alpha   90.00
_cell.angle_beta   90.00
_cell.angle_gamma   90.00
#
_symmetry.space_group_name_H-M   'P 1'
#
loop_
_entity.id
_entity.type
_entity.pdbx_description
1 polymer ?
#
loop_
_entity_poly.entity_id
_entity_poly.type
_entity_poly.pdbx_seq_one_letter_code
_entity_poly.pdbx_strand_id
1 'polypeptide(L)'
;MTAEPRDAAEEAGGRVIGLFLDPPMAIARVGASPEPLEAYRWALDENPHRGVQTRVVPAPTLVAEPVDVLGQGPMRLRVETPGHVTFKDAEGRVKPVAPFFELWARVQRPSGRIEPQPVTAAFLARHGSGLDALQFTVVAANRKAQARTKRAADAAIARIVFRADDYARHMLEAVSPHTEGEVPLVRPDAPLPLGHVQTFAPAPGTPSPATRLDQVRLRFTPGKGDSFGPPEASQAVASPLAPGDFVPHVTEYGRIHQMTRPENRILSSDSPWLGYSFGADDSPKWPTPMDSYDGARIDPGHSWGLIDDTCDLVIEARVAIAGQLLTAQARAFAGPPDFAPDRRPMYSIRDELEDRELPPAPLDPDTTPAEILDLFRRIFETASLVNLDQRRHWALSGNAWMHGARNKDDPQWDEGLAPRLGPASMRREDAPYADLTPDYTPGQGATLAPRSNGSERLPYTTVVQQVHARMADSPVLAAFLSRRPDRVRDLVRPPFGWVAELPAHPGLTPPAAVPVGRHHAAGHEPAPRGPLRFRDPRTLADTSYDMRMPPFMRHSMGVPLSVTRRQYDLLMAYLDKLESDPAWRAQAAGLPEEDA
;
A
#
# COMPACT_ATOMS: atom_id res chain seq x y z
N MET A 1 -62.07 17.42 9.16
CA MET A 1 -60.84 16.85 8.56
C MET A 1 -59.82 17.97 8.47
N THR A 2 -59.15 18.23 9.57
CA THR A 2 -58.09 19.22 9.71
C THR A 2 -56.77 18.54 9.34
N ALA A 3 -56.22 18.88 8.18
CA ALA A 3 -54.85 18.50 7.83
C ALA A 3 -53.92 19.23 8.79
N GLU A 4 -53.16 18.47 9.58
CA GLU A 4 -52.07 19.00 10.39
C GLU A 4 -51.03 19.68 9.48
N PRO A 5 -50.39 20.77 9.94
CA PRO A 5 -49.32 21.41 9.22
C PRO A 5 -48.08 20.51 9.30
N ARG A 6 -47.88 19.65 8.30
CA ARG A 6 -46.54 19.14 8.02
C ARG A 6 -45.70 20.32 7.50
N ASP A 7 -44.73 20.67 8.33
CA ASP A 7 -43.94 21.90 8.35
C ASP A 7 -43.39 22.36 7.01
N ALA A 8 -43.50 23.66 6.74
CA ALA A 8 -42.75 24.40 5.72
C ALA A 8 -41.20 24.32 5.91
N ALA A 9 -40.71 23.74 7.01
CA ALA A 9 -39.31 23.40 7.22
C ALA A 9 -38.85 22.17 6.38
N GLU A 10 -39.77 21.28 6.00
CA GLU A 10 -39.48 20.11 5.15
C GLU A 10 -39.13 20.53 3.70
N GLU A 11 -39.72 21.63 3.20
CA GLU A 11 -39.49 22.14 1.85
C GLU A 11 -38.09 22.74 1.64
N ALA A 12 -37.43 23.23 2.70
CA ALA A 12 -36.09 23.83 2.61
C ALA A 12 -34.94 22.85 2.91
N GLY A 13 -35.20 21.79 3.69
CA GLY A 13 -34.17 20.90 4.26
C GLY A 13 -33.72 19.73 3.39
N GLY A 14 -34.59 19.22 2.51
CA GLY A 14 -34.38 17.94 1.81
C GLY A 14 -34.45 16.73 2.75
N ARG A 15 -34.73 15.55 2.20
CA ARG A 15 -34.85 14.30 2.97
C ARG A 15 -33.46 13.66 3.15
N VAL A 16 -33.07 13.36 4.38
CA VAL A 16 -31.86 12.56 4.64
C VAL A 16 -32.13 11.10 4.28
N ILE A 17 -31.33 10.54 3.38
CA ILE A 17 -31.51 9.16 2.88
C ILE A 17 -30.34 8.23 3.25
N GLY A 18 -29.27 8.77 3.83
CA GLY A 18 -28.11 7.98 4.24
C GLY A 18 -27.02 8.81 4.88
N LEU A 19 -26.06 8.13 5.49
CA LEU A 19 -24.83 8.71 6.03
C LEU A 19 -23.62 8.02 5.40
N PHE A 20 -22.49 8.71 5.36
CA PHE A 20 -21.21 8.12 5.03
C PHE A 20 -20.07 8.86 5.74
N LEU A 21 -18.95 8.17 5.94
CA LEU A 21 -17.72 8.75 6.45
C LEU A 21 -16.76 8.94 5.27
N ASP A 22 -16.10 10.10 5.22
CA ASP A 22 -15.11 10.44 4.20
C ASP A 22 -13.76 10.77 4.88
N PRO A 23 -12.66 10.07 4.56
CA PRO A 23 -12.59 8.93 3.65
C PRO A 23 -13.28 7.67 4.23
N PRO A 24 -13.79 6.75 3.39
CA PRO A 24 -14.33 5.47 3.87
C PRO A 24 -13.22 4.52 4.35
N MET A 25 -11.98 4.81 3.98
CA MET A 25 -10.79 4.07 4.38
C MET A 25 -9.60 5.01 4.54
N ALA A 26 -8.83 4.88 5.62
CA ALA A 26 -7.58 5.63 5.80
C ALA A 26 -6.43 4.73 6.28
N ILE A 27 -5.20 5.14 5.96
CA ILE A 27 -3.98 4.50 6.46
C ILE A 27 -3.42 5.38 7.58
N ALA A 28 -3.39 4.83 8.78
CA ALA A 28 -2.68 5.41 9.91
C ALA A 28 -1.25 4.86 9.98
N ARG A 29 -0.36 5.58 10.65
CA ARG A 29 1.04 5.17 10.81
C ARG A 29 1.43 5.35 12.25
N VAL A 30 1.95 4.29 12.87
CA VAL A 30 2.40 4.34 14.27
C VAL A 30 3.55 5.34 14.45
N GLY A 31 3.69 5.90 15.64
CA GLY A 31 4.76 6.84 15.96
C GLY A 31 4.79 7.20 17.43
N ALA A 32 5.98 7.22 18.03
CA ALA A 32 6.17 7.44 19.46
C ALA A 32 5.97 8.91 19.90
N SER A 33 5.90 9.86 18.95
CA SER A 33 5.63 11.25 19.28
C SER A 33 4.18 11.45 19.73
N PRO A 34 3.93 12.31 20.74
CA PRO A 34 2.57 12.73 21.07
C PRO A 34 1.97 13.68 20.03
N GLU A 35 2.79 14.22 19.12
CA GLU A 35 2.38 15.13 18.05
C GLU A 35 2.17 14.39 16.74
N PRO A 36 0.96 14.39 16.18
CA PRO A 36 0.73 13.79 14.87
C PRO A 36 1.39 14.56 13.73
N LEU A 37 1.71 13.84 12.66
CA LEU A 37 2.34 14.38 11.45
C LEU A 37 1.44 15.40 10.76
N GLU A 38 2.04 16.48 10.26
CA GLU A 38 1.34 17.48 9.49
C GLU A 38 0.88 16.93 8.13
N ALA A 39 -0.21 17.48 7.60
CA ALA A 39 -0.73 17.10 6.30
C ALA A 39 0.23 17.56 5.20
N TYR A 40 0.36 16.74 4.16
CA TYR A 40 1.19 17.04 3.01
C TYR A 40 0.59 16.50 1.72
N ARG A 41 1.09 16.99 0.59
CA ARG A 41 0.75 16.51 -0.75
C ARG A 41 2.01 16.16 -1.52
N TRP A 42 1.86 15.30 -2.52
CA TRP A 42 2.89 15.12 -3.53
C TRP A 42 2.83 16.27 -4.54
N ALA A 43 4.01 16.76 -4.91
CA ALA A 43 4.21 17.65 -6.04
C ALA A 43 5.39 17.11 -6.85
N LEU A 44 5.48 17.53 -8.11
CA LEU A 44 6.67 17.28 -8.91
C LEU A 44 7.70 18.37 -8.64
N ASP A 45 8.95 17.97 -8.46
CA ASP A 45 10.11 18.85 -8.48
C ASP A 45 10.69 18.86 -9.89
N GLU A 46 10.48 19.96 -10.63
CA GLU A 46 10.92 20.13 -12.02
C GLU A 46 12.36 20.67 -12.12
N ASN A 47 13.23 20.29 -11.19
CA ASN A 47 14.60 20.79 -11.17
C ASN A 47 15.42 20.20 -12.33
N PRO A 48 15.89 21.01 -13.31
CA PRO A 48 16.59 20.50 -14.49
C PRO A 48 17.88 19.74 -14.18
N HIS A 49 18.49 19.98 -13.01
CA HIS A 49 19.75 19.36 -12.59
C HIS A 49 19.56 18.08 -11.77
N ARG A 50 18.37 17.83 -11.22
CA ARG A 50 18.08 16.66 -10.37
C ARG A 50 17.09 15.67 -11.01
N GLY A 51 16.58 16.01 -12.20
CA GLY A 51 15.52 15.27 -12.87
C GLY A 51 14.17 15.53 -12.21
N VAL A 52 13.09 15.07 -12.86
CA VAL A 52 11.74 15.17 -12.30
C VAL A 52 11.58 14.14 -11.18
N GLN A 53 11.41 14.60 -9.95
CA GLN A 53 11.21 13.74 -8.77
C GLN A 53 9.94 14.13 -8.03
N THR A 54 9.31 13.14 -7.40
CA THR A 54 8.24 13.45 -6.44
C THR A 54 8.85 14.11 -5.20
N ARG A 55 8.20 15.17 -4.73
CA ARG A 55 8.53 15.83 -3.47
C ARG A 55 7.28 15.96 -2.60
N VAL A 56 7.52 16.04 -1.30
CA VAL A 56 6.49 16.33 -0.31
C VAL A 56 6.39 17.84 -0.11
N VAL A 57 5.18 18.39 -0.21
CA VAL A 57 4.90 19.80 0.09
C VAL A 57 3.88 19.93 1.23
N PRO A 58 4.05 20.87 2.16
CA PRO A 58 3.07 21.12 3.22
C PRO A 58 1.66 21.36 2.67
N ALA A 59 0.65 20.91 3.42
CA ALA A 59 -0.75 21.12 3.12
C ALA A 59 -1.51 21.63 4.36
N PRO A 60 -2.72 22.21 4.18
CA PRO A 60 -3.58 22.58 5.31
C PRO A 60 -3.77 21.40 6.27
N THR A 61 -3.41 21.63 7.52
CA THR A 61 -3.37 20.65 8.61
C THR A 61 -4.37 21.04 9.68
N LEU A 62 -5.16 20.07 10.13
CA LEU A 62 -6.06 20.24 11.27
C LEU A 62 -5.28 19.99 12.57
N VAL A 63 -5.17 21.04 13.38
CA VAL A 63 -4.46 21.01 14.66
C VAL A 63 -5.48 21.12 15.78
N ALA A 64 -5.37 20.24 16.77
CA ALA A 64 -6.20 20.28 17.97
C ALA A 64 -5.67 21.36 18.92
N GLU A 65 -6.57 22.19 19.44
CA GLU A 65 -6.27 23.17 20.48
C GLU A 65 -7.33 23.11 21.58
N PRO A 66 -6.97 23.39 22.84
CA PRO A 66 -7.94 23.37 23.92
C PRO A 66 -8.94 24.51 23.77
N VAL A 67 -10.20 24.25 24.11
CA VAL A 67 -11.26 25.28 24.15
C VAL A 67 -11.05 26.24 25.32
N ASP A 68 -10.52 25.75 26.43
CA ASP A 68 -10.20 26.53 27.63
C ASP A 68 -8.69 26.77 27.80
N VAL A 69 -8.35 27.73 28.65
CA VAL A 69 -6.95 28.12 28.93
C VAL A 69 -6.23 27.08 29.80
N LEU A 70 -6.98 26.21 30.49
CA LEU A 70 -6.42 25.20 31.41
C LEU A 70 -5.98 23.92 30.69
N GLY A 71 -6.41 23.71 29.44
CA GLY A 71 -5.96 22.60 28.60
C GLY A 71 -6.56 21.24 28.94
N GLN A 72 -7.56 21.20 29.84
CA GLN A 72 -8.16 19.95 30.34
C GLN A 72 -9.58 19.70 29.82
N GLY A 73 -10.19 20.69 29.15
CA GLY A 73 -11.51 20.57 28.55
C GLY A 73 -11.52 20.01 27.13
N PRO A 74 -12.67 20.12 26.44
CA PRO A 74 -12.81 19.75 25.04
C PRO A 74 -11.75 20.39 24.15
N MET A 75 -11.32 19.65 23.12
CA MET A 75 -10.46 20.17 22.06
C MET A 75 -11.32 20.67 20.91
N ARG A 76 -10.92 21.76 20.28
CA ARG A 76 -11.44 22.22 18.98
C ARG A 76 -10.35 22.13 17.93
N LEU A 77 -10.74 22.24 16.66
CA LEU A 77 -9.80 22.21 15.55
C LEU A 77 -9.53 23.63 15.04
N ARG A 78 -8.28 23.89 14.65
CA ARG A 78 -7.89 25.02 13.81
C ARG A 78 -7.12 24.52 12.58
N VAL A 79 -7.05 25.36 11.56
CA VAL A 79 -6.27 25.07 10.35
C VAL A 79 -4.94 25.79 10.41
N GLU A 80 -3.86 25.07 10.15
CA GLU A 80 -2.51 25.60 9.98
C GLU A 80 -1.91 25.08 8.68
N THR A 81 -1.08 25.87 7.99
CA THR A 81 -0.23 25.35 6.90
C THR A 81 1.21 25.61 7.30
N PRO A 82 1.95 24.58 7.73
CA PRO A 82 3.32 24.77 8.20
C PRO A 82 4.24 25.12 7.03
N GLY A 83 5.36 25.81 7.32
CA GLY A 83 6.34 26.17 6.29
C GLY A 83 7.14 24.97 5.75
N HIS A 84 7.19 23.87 6.51
CA HIS A 84 7.81 22.60 6.15
C HIS A 84 7.12 21.46 6.91
N VAL A 85 7.26 20.21 6.44
CA VAL A 85 6.73 19.01 7.10
C VAL A 85 7.85 18.40 7.94
N THR A 86 7.58 18.07 9.20
CA THR A 86 8.59 17.51 10.11
C THR A 86 8.18 16.13 10.59
N PHE A 87 8.84 15.10 10.07
CA PHE A 87 8.51 13.69 10.35
C PHE A 87 8.85 13.22 11.78
N LYS A 88 9.62 14.01 12.51
CA LYS A 88 10.01 13.74 13.89
C LYS A 88 9.76 14.97 14.75
N ASP A 89 9.48 14.77 16.04
CA ASP A 89 9.44 15.88 16.99
C ASP A 89 10.83 16.34 17.42
N ALA A 90 10.88 17.32 18.33
CA ALA A 90 12.12 17.90 18.84
C ALA A 90 13.01 16.88 19.58
N GLU A 91 12.41 15.82 20.13
CA GLU A 91 13.12 14.71 20.79
C GLU A 91 13.53 13.60 19.81
N GLY A 92 13.26 13.78 18.51
CA GLY A 92 13.61 12.82 17.46
C GLY A 92 12.67 11.61 17.37
N ARG A 93 11.52 11.65 18.04
CA ARG A 93 10.49 10.59 17.97
C ARG A 93 9.69 10.76 16.69
N VAL A 94 9.33 9.65 16.05
CA VAL A 94 8.54 9.65 14.80
C VAL A 94 7.12 10.14 15.09
N LYS A 95 6.64 11.11 14.31
CA LYS A 95 5.26 11.59 14.38
C LYS A 95 4.29 10.58 13.78
N PRO A 96 3.21 10.16 14.48
CA PRO A 96 2.23 9.26 13.92
C PRO A 96 1.38 9.94 12.84
N VAL A 97 0.95 9.19 11.83
CA VAL A 97 -0.11 9.65 10.90
C VAL A 97 -1.45 9.29 11.52
N ALA A 98 -2.21 10.33 11.92
CA ALA A 98 -3.46 10.20 12.65
C ALA A 98 -4.64 10.76 11.82
N PRO A 99 -5.32 9.94 11.00
CA PRO A 99 -6.33 10.39 10.06
C PRO A 99 -7.61 10.91 10.74
N PHE A 100 -8.29 11.82 10.04
CA PHE A 100 -9.64 12.27 10.36
C PHE A 100 -10.66 11.56 9.47
N PHE A 101 -11.83 11.30 10.03
CA PHE A 101 -13.01 10.78 9.34
C PHE A 101 -14.13 11.79 9.51
N GLU A 102 -14.56 12.39 8.40
CA GLU A 102 -15.59 13.42 8.36
C GLU A 102 -16.96 12.77 8.13
N LEU A 103 -17.96 13.15 8.93
CA LEU A 103 -19.30 12.61 8.78
C LEU A 103 -20.12 13.45 7.79
N TRP A 104 -20.72 12.77 6.82
CA TRP A 104 -21.55 13.34 5.77
C TRP A 104 -22.91 12.66 5.69
N ALA A 105 -23.91 13.41 5.25
CA ALA A 105 -25.26 12.95 4.97
C ALA A 105 -25.54 13.01 3.47
N ARG A 106 -26.28 12.03 2.95
CA ARG A 106 -26.88 12.08 1.61
C ARG A 106 -28.26 12.69 1.76
N VAL A 107 -28.47 13.85 1.15
CA VAL A 107 -29.73 14.60 1.22
C VAL A 107 -30.39 14.63 -0.16
N GLN A 108 -31.59 14.09 -0.25
CA GLN A 108 -32.42 14.15 -1.44
C GLN A 108 -33.25 15.44 -1.42
N ARG A 109 -33.04 16.30 -2.42
CA ARG A 109 -33.84 17.51 -2.64
C ARG A 109 -35.23 17.15 -3.18
N PRO A 110 -36.21 18.07 -3.12
CA PRO A 110 -37.52 17.88 -3.77
C PRO A 110 -37.42 17.59 -5.28
N SER A 111 -36.35 18.06 -5.95
CA SER A 111 -36.06 17.75 -7.36
C SER A 111 -35.61 16.30 -7.61
N GLY A 112 -35.44 15.49 -6.57
CA GLY A 112 -34.87 14.15 -6.64
C GLY A 112 -33.33 14.11 -6.63
N ARG A 113 -32.66 15.25 -6.80
CA ARG A 113 -31.18 15.34 -6.76
C ARG A 113 -30.65 14.96 -5.38
N ILE A 114 -29.65 14.08 -5.33
CA ILE A 114 -28.97 13.66 -4.10
C ILE A 114 -27.66 14.44 -3.98
N GLU A 115 -27.45 15.08 -2.85
CA GLU A 115 -26.26 15.87 -2.57
C GLU A 115 -25.63 15.46 -1.24
N PRO A 116 -24.29 15.44 -1.14
CA PRO A 116 -23.62 15.33 0.14
C PRO A 116 -23.75 16.63 0.93
N GLN A 117 -24.14 16.53 2.21
CA GLN A 117 -24.10 17.64 3.16
C GLN A 117 -23.28 17.25 4.40
N PRO A 118 -22.41 18.14 4.91
CA PRO A 118 -21.63 17.84 6.10
C PRO A 118 -22.55 17.75 7.32
N VAL A 119 -22.33 16.74 8.16
CA VAL A 119 -23.07 16.60 9.42
C VAL A 119 -22.45 17.53 10.46
N THR A 120 -23.25 18.46 10.96
CA THR A 120 -22.90 19.47 11.96
C THR A 120 -23.98 19.50 13.05
N ALA A 121 -23.72 20.16 14.18
CA ALA A 121 -24.75 20.38 15.20
C ALA A 121 -26.00 21.06 14.63
N ALA A 122 -25.82 22.08 13.78
CA ALA A 122 -26.92 22.78 13.12
C ALA A 122 -27.66 21.90 12.09
N PHE A 123 -26.96 21.02 11.38
CA PHE A 123 -27.58 20.05 10.49
C PHE A 123 -28.48 19.08 11.27
N LEU A 124 -27.98 18.50 12.36
CA LEU A 124 -28.75 17.57 13.19
C LEU A 124 -29.97 18.25 13.81
N ALA A 125 -29.81 19.47 14.35
CA ALA A 125 -30.90 20.24 14.94
C ALA A 125 -32.03 20.52 13.93
N ARG A 126 -31.69 20.89 12.68
CA ARG A 126 -32.69 21.08 11.61
C ARG A 126 -33.47 19.82 11.25
N HIS A 127 -32.91 18.65 11.55
CA HIS A 127 -33.54 17.36 11.29
C HIS A 127 -34.07 16.68 12.57
N GLY A 128 -34.30 17.46 13.64
CA GLY A 128 -34.91 16.98 14.88
C GLY A 128 -34.02 16.03 15.69
N SER A 129 -32.70 16.14 15.56
CA SER A 129 -31.71 15.32 16.23
C SER A 129 -30.62 16.20 16.89
N GLY A 130 -29.68 15.59 17.58
CA GLY A 130 -28.59 16.29 18.28
C GLY A 130 -27.29 15.48 18.28
N LEU A 131 -26.18 16.12 18.67
CA LEU A 131 -24.88 15.42 18.81
C LEU A 131 -24.91 14.34 19.89
N ASP A 132 -25.77 14.52 20.88
CA ASP A 132 -26.05 13.57 21.96
C ASP A 132 -26.75 12.29 21.48
N ALA A 133 -27.43 12.35 20.33
CA ALA A 133 -28.06 11.21 19.66
C ALA A 133 -27.17 10.55 18.60
N LEU A 134 -26.05 11.18 18.23
CA LEU A 134 -25.06 10.61 17.31
C LEU A 134 -24.05 9.78 18.10
N GLN A 135 -24.02 8.47 17.85
CA GLN A 135 -23.14 7.54 18.53
C GLN A 135 -22.05 7.02 17.60
N PHE A 136 -20.83 6.95 18.10
CA PHE A 136 -19.74 6.21 17.48
C PHE A 136 -19.55 4.86 18.17
N THR A 137 -19.41 3.80 17.39
CA THR A 137 -18.83 2.53 17.82
C THR A 137 -17.51 2.35 17.10
N VAL A 138 -16.42 2.16 17.85
CA VAL A 138 -15.10 1.89 17.28
C VAL A 138 -14.61 0.55 17.79
N VAL A 139 -14.21 -0.31 16.86
CA VAL A 139 -13.57 -1.59 17.14
C VAL A 139 -12.17 -1.56 16.55
N ALA A 140 -11.15 -1.71 17.39
CA ALA A 140 -9.75 -1.84 16.98
C ALA A 140 -9.28 -3.26 17.27
N ALA A 141 -8.52 -3.87 16.36
CA ALA A 141 -8.02 -5.23 16.58
C ALA A 141 -6.60 -5.44 16.03
N ASN A 142 -5.77 -6.12 16.82
CA ASN A 142 -4.57 -6.79 16.34
C ASN A 142 -4.84 -8.30 16.28
N ARG A 143 -4.79 -8.88 15.08
CA ARG A 143 -5.06 -10.32 14.84
C ARG A 143 -3.83 -11.07 14.36
N LYS A 144 -2.63 -10.52 14.54
CA LYS A 144 -1.37 -11.10 14.02
C LYS A 144 -1.12 -12.51 14.56
N ALA A 145 -1.27 -12.72 15.86
CA ALA A 145 -1.10 -14.02 16.51
C ALA A 145 -2.26 -14.97 16.17
N GLN A 146 -3.52 -14.54 16.33
CA GLN A 146 -4.71 -15.31 15.89
C GLN A 146 -4.60 -15.81 14.44
N ALA A 147 -4.12 -14.99 13.49
CA ALA A 147 -4.01 -15.39 12.09
C ALA A 147 -3.08 -16.60 11.89
N ARG A 148 -2.17 -16.86 12.83
CA ARG A 148 -1.20 -17.96 12.81
C ARG A 148 -1.65 -19.13 13.68
N THR A 149 -2.00 -18.88 14.94
CA THR A 149 -2.42 -19.93 15.88
C THR A 149 -3.82 -20.46 15.59
N LYS A 150 -4.63 -19.70 14.83
CA LYS A 150 -6.06 -19.94 14.57
C LYS A 150 -6.94 -19.94 15.81
N ARG A 151 -6.45 -19.41 16.93
CA ARG A 151 -7.18 -19.34 18.21
C ARG A 151 -7.70 -17.93 18.46
N ALA A 152 -8.95 -17.82 18.89
CA ALA A 152 -9.57 -16.53 19.15
C ALA A 152 -8.94 -15.83 20.37
N ALA A 153 -8.47 -16.60 21.36
CA ALA A 153 -7.77 -16.07 22.53
C ALA A 153 -6.43 -15.38 22.21
N ASP A 154 -5.89 -15.56 21.00
CA ASP A 154 -4.65 -14.90 20.53
C ASP A 154 -4.90 -13.64 19.70
N ALA A 155 -6.12 -13.10 19.68
CA ALA A 155 -6.42 -11.78 19.15
C ALA A 155 -6.39 -10.73 20.27
N ALA A 156 -6.04 -9.48 19.97
CA ALA A 156 -6.25 -8.35 20.87
C ALA A 156 -7.35 -7.46 20.27
N ILE A 157 -8.46 -7.25 20.99
CA ILE A 157 -9.59 -6.47 20.49
C ILE A 157 -10.02 -5.42 21.52
N ALA A 158 -10.13 -4.16 21.10
CA ALA A 158 -10.73 -3.08 21.86
C ALA A 158 -12.08 -2.70 21.21
N ARG A 159 -13.10 -2.44 22.04
CA ARG A 159 -14.39 -1.90 21.59
C ARG A 159 -14.85 -0.79 22.51
N ILE A 160 -15.13 0.37 21.93
CA ILE A 160 -15.66 1.53 22.64
C ILE A 160 -16.92 2.04 21.96
N VAL A 161 -17.81 2.63 22.76
CA VAL A 161 -19.03 3.28 22.30
C VAL A 161 -19.16 4.60 23.04
N PHE A 162 -19.31 5.69 22.31
CA PHE A 162 -19.40 7.01 22.89
C PHE A 162 -20.25 7.94 21.99
N ARG A 163 -20.71 9.04 22.55
CA ARG A 163 -21.51 10.04 21.83
C ARG A 163 -20.62 11.03 21.11
N ALA A 164 -21.12 11.67 20.06
CA ALA A 164 -20.34 12.64 19.30
C ALA A 164 -19.99 13.91 20.10
N ASP A 165 -20.74 14.21 21.16
CA ASP A 165 -20.45 15.31 22.08
C ASP A 165 -19.64 14.89 23.31
N ASP A 166 -19.25 13.62 23.41
CA ASP A 166 -18.21 13.17 24.33
C ASP A 166 -16.84 13.43 23.69
N TYR A 167 -16.28 14.61 23.98
CA TYR A 167 -15.02 15.07 23.39
C TYR A 167 -13.78 14.50 24.10
N ALA A 168 -13.95 13.54 25.01
CA ALA A 168 -12.84 12.89 25.69
C ALA A 168 -11.94 12.12 24.71
N ARG A 169 -10.71 11.83 25.13
CA ARG A 169 -9.88 10.84 24.45
C ARG A 169 -10.31 9.47 24.91
N HIS A 170 -10.75 8.64 23.97
CA HIS A 170 -11.14 7.26 24.25
C HIS A 170 -9.99 6.31 23.89
N MET A 171 -9.32 5.78 24.90
CA MET A 171 -8.24 4.80 24.74
C MET A 171 -8.78 3.49 24.19
N LEU A 172 -8.07 2.91 23.22
CA LEU A 172 -8.38 1.62 22.60
C LEU A 172 -7.62 0.52 23.34
N GLU A 173 -8.03 0.26 24.58
CA GLU A 173 -7.47 -0.76 25.46
C GLU A 173 -7.96 -2.15 25.02
N ALA A 174 -7.10 -2.91 24.35
CA ALA A 174 -7.47 -4.19 23.76
C ALA A 174 -7.25 -5.34 24.73
N VAL A 175 -8.14 -6.32 24.68
CA VAL A 175 -8.07 -7.57 25.46
C VAL A 175 -8.37 -8.76 24.55
N SER A 176 -7.91 -9.94 24.96
CA SER A 176 -8.25 -11.16 24.23
C SER A 176 -9.70 -11.55 24.44
N PRO A 177 -10.42 -11.98 23.37
CA PRO A 177 -11.72 -12.62 23.51
C PRO A 177 -11.67 -13.80 24.47
N HIS A 178 -12.62 -13.87 25.39
CA HIS A 178 -12.77 -15.04 26.25
C HIS A 178 -13.25 -16.24 25.42
N THR A 179 -12.49 -17.33 25.47
CA THR A 179 -12.85 -18.63 24.90
C THR A 179 -12.65 -19.68 25.98
N GLU A 180 -13.68 -20.49 26.24
CA GLU A 180 -13.63 -21.51 27.30
C GLU A 180 -12.48 -22.48 27.07
N GLY A 181 -11.65 -22.70 28.10
CA GLY A 181 -10.48 -23.59 28.02
C GLY A 181 -9.26 -23.01 27.31
N GLU A 182 -9.31 -21.78 26.79
CA GLU A 182 -8.15 -21.10 26.21
C GLU A 182 -7.60 -20.01 27.13
N VAL A 183 -6.27 -19.86 27.16
CA VAL A 183 -5.60 -18.77 27.87
C VAL A 183 -5.58 -17.52 27.00
N PRO A 184 -6.05 -16.35 27.48
CA PRO A 184 -5.97 -15.10 26.73
C PRO A 184 -4.52 -14.64 26.56
N LEU A 185 -4.11 -14.29 25.34
CA LEU A 185 -2.83 -13.65 25.06
C LEU A 185 -2.70 -12.29 25.77
N VAL A 186 -3.74 -11.45 25.67
CA VAL A 186 -3.82 -10.13 26.31
C VAL A 186 -4.85 -10.19 27.44
N ARG A 187 -4.39 -9.95 28.67
CA ARG A 187 -5.24 -10.07 29.86
C ARG A 187 -6.01 -8.78 30.15
N PRO A 188 -7.20 -8.85 30.76
CA PRO A 188 -7.99 -7.66 31.11
C PRO A 188 -7.33 -6.69 32.09
N ASP A 189 -6.44 -7.17 32.96
CA ASP A 189 -5.71 -6.37 33.95
C ASP A 189 -4.48 -5.66 33.37
N ALA A 190 -4.05 -6.05 32.16
CA ALA A 190 -2.93 -5.47 31.44
C ALA A 190 -3.26 -5.37 29.94
N PRO A 191 -4.20 -4.47 29.56
CA PRO A 191 -4.63 -4.33 28.19
C PRO A 191 -3.52 -3.84 27.25
N LEU A 192 -3.64 -4.19 25.98
CA LEU A 192 -2.75 -3.72 24.91
C LEU A 192 -3.26 -2.37 24.37
N PRO A 193 -2.48 -1.28 24.46
CA PRO A 193 -2.92 0.03 24.00
C PRO A 193 -2.80 0.17 22.47
N LEU A 194 -3.91 0.08 21.75
CA LEU A 194 -3.94 0.19 20.28
C LEU A 194 -4.04 1.65 19.75
N GLY A 195 -3.88 2.63 20.63
CA GLY A 195 -4.05 4.06 20.34
C GLY A 195 -5.31 4.64 20.97
N HIS A 196 -5.87 5.69 20.37
CA HIS A 196 -7.10 6.33 20.84
C HIS A 196 -7.89 7.00 19.72
N VAL A 197 -9.16 7.27 19.99
CA VAL A 197 -10.02 8.12 19.15
C VAL A 197 -10.56 9.31 19.92
N GLN A 198 -10.90 10.36 19.20
CA GLN A 198 -11.45 11.59 19.79
C GLN A 198 -12.31 12.33 18.76
N THR A 199 -13.41 12.92 19.21
CA THR A 199 -14.21 13.92 18.49
C THR A 199 -13.86 15.33 18.99
N PHE A 200 -14.21 16.35 18.22
CA PHE A 200 -13.80 17.73 18.51
C PHE A 200 -15.01 18.63 18.66
N ALA A 201 -14.93 19.56 19.60
CA ALA A 201 -15.94 20.59 19.78
C ALA A 201 -16.02 21.47 18.52
N PRO A 202 -17.24 21.83 18.05
CA PRO A 202 -17.41 22.71 16.91
C PRO A 202 -16.70 24.05 17.14
N ALA A 203 -15.91 24.50 16.16
CA ALA A 203 -15.30 25.82 16.25
C ALA A 203 -16.32 26.93 15.94
N PRO A 204 -16.33 28.05 16.69
CA PRO A 204 -17.18 29.19 16.38
C PRO A 204 -16.67 29.93 15.13
N GLY A 205 -17.58 30.38 14.25
CA GLY A 205 -17.25 31.22 13.10
C GLY A 205 -18.06 30.91 11.85
N THR A 206 -17.94 31.76 10.83
CA THR A 206 -18.57 31.55 9.53
C THR A 206 -17.84 30.40 8.81
N PRO A 207 -18.53 29.32 8.44
CA PRO A 207 -17.89 28.21 7.75
C PRO A 207 -17.38 28.69 6.39
N SER A 208 -16.08 28.49 6.11
CA SER A 208 -15.59 28.60 4.74
C SER A 208 -15.71 27.23 4.04
N PRO A 209 -15.98 27.19 2.73
CA PRO A 209 -15.97 25.93 1.99
C PRO A 209 -14.63 25.18 2.06
N ALA A 210 -13.52 25.90 2.30
CA ALA A 210 -12.18 25.33 2.40
C ALA A 210 -11.81 24.87 3.83
N THR A 211 -12.52 25.33 4.87
CA THR A 211 -12.19 25.11 6.29
C THR A 211 -13.46 24.97 7.14
N ARG A 212 -14.20 23.87 6.95
CA ARG A 212 -15.42 23.55 7.71
C ARG A 212 -15.12 23.01 9.10
N LEU A 213 -14.81 23.86 10.07
CA LEU A 213 -14.44 23.44 11.43
C LEU A 213 -15.65 23.10 12.35
N ASP A 214 -16.87 23.22 11.84
CA ASP A 214 -18.14 22.90 12.52
C ASP A 214 -18.64 21.47 12.25
N GLN A 215 -18.03 20.77 11.29
CA GLN A 215 -18.40 19.41 10.92
C GLN A 215 -17.92 18.38 11.94
N VAL A 216 -18.78 17.40 12.22
CA VAL A 216 -18.44 16.26 13.08
C VAL A 216 -17.31 15.46 12.44
N ARG A 217 -16.21 15.33 13.18
CA ARG A 217 -15.05 14.54 12.80
C ARG A 217 -14.63 13.62 13.93
N LEU A 218 -14.20 12.43 13.58
CA LEU A 218 -13.48 11.53 14.46
C LEU A 218 -12.03 11.46 14.01
N ARG A 219 -11.09 11.64 14.94
CA ARG A 219 -9.68 11.37 14.71
C ARG A 219 -9.32 10.01 15.29
N PHE A 220 -8.57 9.22 14.53
CA PHE A 220 -7.86 8.07 15.07
C PHE A 220 -6.37 8.39 15.18
N THR A 221 -5.82 8.26 16.38
CA THR A 221 -4.38 8.32 16.63
C THR A 221 -3.89 6.90 16.97
N PRO A 222 -3.02 6.29 16.15
CA PRO A 222 -2.57 4.92 16.37
C PRO A 222 -1.65 4.80 17.59
N GLY A 223 -1.30 3.56 17.93
CA GLY A 223 -0.24 3.23 18.88
C GLY A 223 1.13 3.82 18.49
N LYS A 224 2.12 3.60 19.36
CA LYS A 224 3.47 4.13 19.25
C LYS A 224 4.36 3.35 18.29
N GLY A 225 3.99 2.11 17.96
CA GLY A 225 4.83 1.16 17.24
C GLY A 225 5.69 0.33 18.21
N ASP A 226 5.22 0.16 19.44
CA ASP A 226 5.95 -0.55 20.49
C ASP A 226 5.72 -2.06 20.39
N SER A 227 6.74 -2.83 20.81
CA SER A 227 6.64 -4.28 20.99
C SER A 227 6.11 -4.62 22.38
N PHE A 228 5.24 -5.61 22.46
CA PHE A 228 4.67 -6.16 23.69
C PHE A 228 4.91 -7.67 23.71
N GLY A 229 5.22 -8.21 24.89
CA GLY A 229 5.61 -9.61 25.06
C GLY A 229 5.23 -10.17 26.42
N PRO A 230 5.44 -11.46 26.67
CA PRO A 230 5.36 -12.03 28.01
C PRO A 230 6.52 -11.54 28.92
N PRO A 231 6.46 -11.76 30.24
CA PRO A 231 7.54 -11.46 31.20
C PRO A 231 8.95 -11.88 30.76
N GLU A 232 9.07 -13.01 30.04
CA GLU A 232 10.33 -13.59 29.58
C GLU A 232 10.89 -12.92 28.32
N ALA A 233 10.10 -12.12 27.59
CA ALA A 233 10.45 -11.46 26.33
C ALA A 233 11.41 -10.27 26.52
N SER A 234 12.53 -10.52 27.19
CA SER A 234 13.53 -9.51 27.51
C SER A 234 14.56 -9.35 26.40
N GLN A 235 15.07 -10.46 25.88
CA GLN A 235 16.25 -10.51 25.04
C GLN A 235 16.17 -11.70 24.07
N ALA A 236 16.63 -11.47 22.85
CA ALA A 236 16.74 -12.50 21.81
C ALA A 236 18.08 -12.41 21.11
N VAL A 237 18.58 -13.56 20.65
CA VAL A 237 19.74 -13.59 19.76
C VAL A 237 19.39 -12.94 18.43
N ALA A 238 20.32 -12.14 17.90
CA ALA A 238 20.22 -11.63 16.53
C ALA A 238 20.06 -12.81 15.56
N SER A 239 19.28 -12.61 14.49
CA SER A 239 19.31 -13.57 13.39
C SER A 239 20.75 -13.69 12.89
N PRO A 240 21.29 -14.91 12.72
CA PRO A 240 22.63 -15.09 12.16
C PRO A 240 22.69 -14.72 10.66
N LEU A 241 21.55 -14.35 10.06
CA LEU A 241 21.40 -13.95 8.68
C LEU A 241 21.57 -12.43 8.56
N ALA A 242 22.39 -11.96 7.62
CA ALA A 242 22.54 -10.53 7.37
C ALA A 242 21.17 -9.91 6.98
N PRO A 243 20.91 -8.62 7.30
CA PRO A 243 19.69 -7.94 6.91
C PRO A 243 19.44 -8.06 5.40
N GLY A 244 18.39 -8.81 5.03
CA GLY A 244 17.96 -9.01 3.63
C GLY A 244 18.56 -10.24 2.93
N ASP A 245 19.37 -11.04 3.60
CA ASP A 245 19.94 -12.28 3.09
C ASP A 245 19.27 -13.53 3.69
N PHE A 246 19.25 -14.63 2.93
CA PHE A 246 19.22 -16.00 3.46
C PHE A 246 20.63 -16.64 3.33
N VAL A 247 21.67 -15.82 3.61
CA VAL A 247 23.14 -16.02 3.66
C VAL A 247 23.97 -16.08 2.35
N PRO A 248 25.21 -15.52 2.38
CA PRO A 248 26.38 -16.19 2.97
C PRO A 248 26.72 -15.73 4.41
N HIS A 249 27.16 -16.70 5.20
CA HIS A 249 27.44 -16.59 6.63
C HIS A 249 28.43 -15.47 6.95
N VAL A 250 27.93 -14.39 7.53
CA VAL A 250 28.71 -13.65 8.52
C VAL A 250 27.85 -13.64 9.76
N THR A 251 28.09 -14.62 10.63
CA THR A 251 27.61 -14.60 12.01
C THR A 251 27.94 -13.23 12.62
N GLU A 252 26.92 -12.42 12.88
CA GLU A 252 26.99 -11.52 14.03
C GLU A 252 26.91 -12.42 15.29
N TYR A 253 27.99 -13.15 15.58
CA TYR A 253 28.06 -14.02 16.75
C TYR A 253 27.67 -13.20 18.01
N GLY A 254 26.62 -13.64 18.70
CA GLY A 254 26.36 -13.27 20.09
C GLY A 254 25.76 -11.88 20.35
N ARG A 255 25.25 -11.16 19.34
CA ARG A 255 24.48 -9.94 19.64
C ARG A 255 23.11 -10.32 20.19
N ILE A 256 22.89 -9.95 21.45
CA ILE A 256 21.62 -10.08 22.13
C ILE A 256 20.91 -8.74 21.99
N HIS A 257 19.76 -8.73 21.30
CA HIS A 257 18.91 -7.55 21.19
C HIS A 257 17.88 -7.54 22.30
N GLN A 258 17.60 -6.36 22.85
CA GLN A 258 16.43 -6.17 23.69
C GLN A 258 15.17 -6.30 22.83
N MET A 259 14.24 -7.14 23.28
CA MET A 259 13.01 -7.42 22.54
C MET A 259 11.89 -6.43 22.88
N THR A 260 11.58 -6.32 24.17
CA THR A 260 10.60 -5.36 24.68
C THR A 260 11.04 -4.78 26.03
N ARG A 261 10.56 -3.55 26.30
CA ARG A 261 10.82 -2.81 27.54
C ARG A 261 10.10 -3.47 28.71
N PRO A 262 10.62 -3.40 29.95
CA PRO A 262 9.99 -4.03 31.11
C PRO A 262 8.50 -3.71 31.27
N GLU A 263 8.10 -2.46 31.02
CA GLU A 263 6.72 -1.99 31.13
C GLU A 263 5.75 -2.58 30.09
N ASN A 264 6.27 -3.12 28.97
CA ASN A 264 5.48 -3.70 27.89
C ASN A 264 5.48 -5.25 27.93
N ARG A 265 6.05 -5.85 28.98
CA ARG A 265 6.07 -7.31 29.20
C ARG A 265 4.78 -7.79 29.87
N ILE A 266 3.66 -7.53 29.21
CA ILE A 266 2.31 -7.67 29.77
C ILE A 266 1.54 -8.89 29.26
N LEU A 267 2.01 -9.56 28.20
CA LEU A 267 1.29 -10.67 27.58
C LEU A 267 1.38 -11.95 28.43
N SER A 268 0.50 -12.92 28.18
CA SER A 268 0.48 -14.20 28.90
C SER A 268 1.56 -15.15 28.38
N SER A 269 2.39 -15.68 29.28
CA SER A 269 3.38 -16.72 28.97
C SER A 269 2.73 -18.06 28.58
N ASP A 270 1.51 -18.33 29.04
CA ASP A 270 0.80 -19.57 28.76
C ASP A 270 -0.04 -19.52 27.46
N SER A 271 0.02 -18.42 26.71
CA SER A 271 -0.61 -18.36 25.39
C SER A 271 0.13 -19.28 24.41
N PRO A 272 -0.61 -20.00 23.54
CA PRO A 272 -0.04 -20.79 22.44
C PRO A 272 0.81 -19.97 21.45
N TRP A 273 0.72 -18.64 21.51
CA TRP A 273 1.56 -17.76 20.71
C TRP A 273 3.03 -17.84 21.13
N LEU A 274 3.33 -18.03 22.42
CA LEU A 274 4.70 -18.25 22.87
C LEU A 274 5.16 -19.65 22.43
N GLY A 275 6.29 -19.72 21.72
CA GLY A 275 6.83 -20.98 21.20
C GLY A 275 6.15 -21.49 19.93
N TYR A 276 5.11 -20.82 19.41
CA TYR A 276 4.48 -21.17 18.15
C TYR A 276 5.53 -21.33 17.04
N SER A 277 5.48 -22.45 16.30
CA SER A 277 6.36 -22.70 15.14
C SER A 277 5.55 -22.96 13.87
N PHE A 278 6.09 -22.50 12.75
CA PHE A 278 5.54 -22.73 11.42
C PHE A 278 5.49 -24.22 11.07
N GLY A 279 6.53 -24.97 11.45
CA GLY A 279 6.62 -26.40 11.18
C GLY A 279 5.82 -27.29 12.12
N ALA A 280 5.08 -26.71 13.08
CA ALA A 280 4.38 -27.49 14.11
C ALA A 280 3.07 -28.14 13.63
N ASP A 281 2.53 -27.77 12.46
CA ASP A 281 1.38 -28.45 11.86
C ASP A 281 1.37 -28.31 10.32
N ASP A 282 0.49 -29.06 9.67
CA ASP A 282 0.36 -29.15 8.21
C ASP A 282 -0.43 -27.97 7.57
N SER A 283 -0.82 -26.95 8.35
CA SER A 283 -1.60 -25.85 7.79
C SER A 283 -0.71 -24.92 6.94
N PRO A 284 -1.19 -24.45 5.77
CA PRO A 284 -0.45 -23.47 4.97
C PRO A 284 -0.32 -22.16 5.76
N LYS A 285 0.83 -21.99 6.40
CA LYS A 285 1.08 -20.94 7.39
C LYS A 285 1.89 -19.78 6.85
N TRP A 286 1.92 -19.50 5.55
CA TRP A 286 2.82 -18.47 5.00
C TRP A 286 2.14 -17.10 4.83
N PRO A 287 1.85 -16.28 5.87
CA PRO A 287 1.60 -14.87 5.66
C PRO A 287 2.93 -14.26 5.24
N THR A 288 3.07 -14.02 3.94
CA THR A 288 4.14 -13.17 3.44
C THR A 288 3.76 -11.70 3.71
N PRO A 289 4.71 -10.88 4.17
CA PRO A 289 6.11 -11.22 4.34
C PRO A 289 6.36 -11.95 5.69
N MET A 290 7.13 -13.05 5.64
CA MET A 290 7.33 -13.96 6.80
C MET A 290 8.01 -13.30 7.99
N ASP A 291 8.77 -12.24 7.75
CA ASP A 291 9.44 -11.42 8.75
C ASP A 291 8.49 -10.49 9.53
N SER A 292 7.18 -10.66 9.35
CA SER A 292 6.15 -9.96 10.13
C SER A 292 5.84 -10.59 11.50
N TYR A 293 6.48 -11.71 11.85
CA TYR A 293 6.45 -12.26 13.21
C TYR A 293 7.86 -12.46 13.77
N ASP A 294 7.93 -12.47 15.09
CA ASP A 294 9.16 -12.62 15.86
C ASP A 294 9.70 -14.05 15.78
N GLY A 295 11.03 -14.19 15.71
CA GLY A 295 11.68 -15.49 15.56
C GLY A 295 11.61 -16.11 14.15
N ALA A 296 10.93 -15.48 13.18
CA ALA A 296 10.83 -15.95 11.78
C ALA A 296 12.15 -16.28 11.07
N ARG A 297 13.25 -15.67 11.52
CA ARG A 297 14.57 -15.75 10.90
C ARG A 297 15.60 -16.48 11.75
N ILE A 298 15.16 -17.27 12.72
CA ILE A 298 16.02 -18.08 13.59
C ILE A 298 15.47 -19.50 13.56
N ASP A 299 16.29 -20.47 13.19
CA ASP A 299 15.91 -21.88 13.15
C ASP A 299 15.53 -22.37 14.57
N PRO A 300 14.37 -23.02 14.80
CA PRO A 300 13.36 -23.52 13.84
C PRO A 300 12.11 -22.63 13.66
N GLY A 301 12.23 -21.33 13.88
CA GLY A 301 11.19 -20.34 13.59
C GLY A 301 10.20 -20.12 14.73
N HIS A 302 10.61 -20.35 15.97
CA HIS A 302 9.73 -20.19 17.14
C HIS A 302 9.43 -18.72 17.44
N SER A 303 8.15 -18.42 17.60
CA SER A 303 7.66 -17.17 18.19
C SER A 303 8.18 -17.02 19.62
N TRP A 304 8.63 -15.82 19.96
CA TRP A 304 8.94 -15.41 21.32
C TRP A 304 7.74 -14.77 22.04
N GLY A 305 6.55 -14.88 21.45
CA GLY A 305 5.31 -14.38 22.04
C GLY A 305 5.10 -12.88 21.83
N LEU A 306 5.81 -12.22 20.91
CA LEU A 306 5.67 -10.79 20.69
C LEU A 306 4.49 -10.43 19.77
N ILE A 307 3.83 -9.32 20.08
CA ILE A 307 3.00 -8.56 19.15
C ILE A 307 3.36 -7.08 19.24
N ASP A 308 2.95 -6.28 18.25
CA ASP A 308 3.07 -4.83 18.29
C ASP A 308 1.68 -4.19 18.53
N ASP A 309 1.64 -2.87 18.67
CA ASP A 309 0.40 -2.09 18.79
C ASP A 309 -0.17 -1.62 17.43
N THR A 310 0.24 -2.26 16.33
CA THR A 310 -0.43 -2.10 15.03
C THR A 310 -1.83 -2.71 15.08
N CYS A 311 -2.79 -2.13 14.36
CA CYS A 311 -4.17 -2.60 14.40
C CYS A 311 -4.98 -2.16 13.18
N ASP A 312 -6.11 -2.85 12.99
CA ASP A 312 -7.15 -2.47 12.06
C ASP A 312 -8.35 -1.93 12.85
N LEU A 313 -8.99 -0.89 12.33
CA LEU A 313 -10.15 -0.24 12.92
C LEU A 313 -11.38 -0.37 12.02
N VAL A 314 -12.52 -0.60 12.66
CA VAL A 314 -13.85 -0.37 12.09
C VAL A 314 -14.50 0.75 12.89
N ILE A 315 -14.87 1.83 12.20
CA ILE A 315 -15.56 2.99 12.76
C ILE A 315 -16.99 2.94 12.24
N GLU A 316 -17.95 3.05 13.14
CA GLU A 316 -19.35 3.11 12.82
C GLU A 316 -19.98 4.34 13.48
N ALA A 317 -20.70 5.14 12.70
CA ALA A 317 -21.48 6.27 13.18
C ALA A 317 -22.97 5.97 13.00
N ARG A 318 -23.77 6.16 14.05
CA ARG A 318 -25.22 5.90 14.06
C ARG A 318 -25.99 7.08 14.62
N VAL A 319 -27.06 7.50 13.94
CA VAL A 319 -27.99 8.51 14.46
C VAL A 319 -29.40 8.26 13.93
N ALA A 320 -30.39 8.53 14.78
CA ALA A 320 -31.79 8.54 14.36
C ALA A 320 -32.15 9.93 13.80
N ILE A 321 -32.67 9.96 12.58
CA ILE A 321 -33.16 11.17 11.90
C ILE A 321 -34.56 10.85 11.34
N ALA A 322 -35.56 11.69 11.68
CA ALA A 322 -36.95 11.51 11.24
C ALA A 322 -37.50 10.08 11.46
N GLY A 323 -37.15 9.46 12.60
CA GLY A 323 -37.58 8.09 12.96
C GLY A 323 -36.83 6.97 12.23
N GLN A 324 -35.87 7.28 11.35
CA GLN A 324 -35.02 6.30 10.69
C GLN A 324 -33.63 6.25 11.34
N LEU A 325 -33.18 5.06 11.72
CA LEU A 325 -31.79 4.84 12.13
C LEU A 325 -30.90 4.80 10.88
N LEU A 326 -29.96 5.72 10.81
CA LEU A 326 -28.96 5.80 9.74
C LEU A 326 -27.59 5.39 10.28
N THR A 327 -26.84 4.65 9.45
CA THR A 327 -25.51 4.14 9.81
C THR A 327 -24.51 4.50 8.71
N ALA A 328 -23.31 4.92 9.11
CA ALA A 328 -22.15 5.05 8.26
C ALA A 328 -21.01 4.18 8.82
N GLN A 329 -20.16 3.65 7.94
CA GLN A 329 -18.98 2.88 8.32
C GLN A 329 -17.73 3.36 7.57
N ALA A 330 -16.59 3.30 8.26
CA ALA A 330 -15.27 3.49 7.68
C ALA A 330 -14.27 2.51 8.30
N ARG A 331 -13.11 2.36 7.65
CA ARG A 331 -12.00 1.54 8.14
C ARG A 331 -10.72 2.34 8.27
N ALA A 332 -9.89 1.97 9.23
CA ALA A 332 -8.50 2.44 9.29
C ALA A 332 -7.57 1.25 9.47
N PHE A 333 -6.32 1.38 9.03
CA PHE A 333 -5.28 0.37 9.27
C PHE A 333 -4.03 1.10 9.72
N ALA A 334 -3.48 0.75 10.87
CA ALA A 334 -2.27 1.33 11.43
C ALA A 334 -1.06 0.47 11.04
N GLY A 335 -0.20 1.00 10.18
CA GLY A 335 1.02 0.34 9.72
C GLY A 335 2.30 1.00 10.25
N PRO A 336 3.48 0.48 9.86
CA PRO A 336 4.77 1.10 10.16
C PRO A 336 4.88 2.49 9.51
N PRO A 337 5.71 3.41 10.04
CA PRO A 337 5.97 4.71 9.41
C PRO A 337 6.39 4.60 7.95
N ASP A 338 6.04 5.61 7.16
CA ASP A 338 6.60 5.78 5.82
C ASP A 338 7.87 6.62 5.89
N PHE A 339 9.02 5.98 5.70
CA PHE A 339 10.34 6.62 5.78
C PHE A 339 10.81 7.23 4.46
N ALA A 340 10.05 7.06 3.37
CA ALA A 340 10.34 7.65 2.07
C ALA A 340 9.05 8.16 1.41
N PRO A 341 8.33 9.10 2.05
CA PRO A 341 7.03 9.58 1.56
C PRO A 341 7.14 10.41 0.26
N ASP A 342 8.35 10.79 -0.15
CA ASP A 342 8.68 11.37 -1.45
C ASP A 342 8.88 10.31 -2.56
N ARG A 343 8.77 9.02 -2.23
CA ARG A 343 8.95 7.89 -3.15
C ARG A 343 7.67 7.08 -3.18
N ARG A 344 6.88 7.27 -4.22
CA ARG A 344 5.56 6.67 -4.32
C ARG A 344 5.69 5.17 -4.61
N PRO A 345 4.80 4.34 -4.04
CA PRO A 345 4.70 2.95 -4.43
C PRO A 345 4.44 2.84 -5.93
N MET A 346 5.11 1.89 -6.59
CA MET A 346 4.91 1.55 -7.99
C MET A 346 3.42 1.51 -8.39
N TYR A 347 2.62 0.79 -7.60
CA TYR A 347 1.18 0.91 -7.61
C TYR A 347 0.69 0.94 -6.16
N SER A 348 -0.42 1.62 -5.96
CA SER A 348 -1.04 1.90 -4.67
C SER A 348 -2.29 1.05 -4.46
N ILE A 349 -2.86 1.08 -3.25
CA ILE A 349 -4.17 0.47 -2.97
C ILE A 349 -5.25 1.06 -3.88
N ARG A 350 -5.13 2.32 -4.29
CA ARG A 350 -6.06 2.93 -5.23
C ARG A 350 -5.99 2.25 -6.60
N ASP A 351 -4.79 2.03 -7.14
CA ASP A 351 -4.61 1.35 -8.42
C ASP A 351 -5.22 -0.07 -8.36
N GLU A 352 -5.05 -0.80 -7.24
CA GLU A 352 -5.66 -2.12 -7.01
C GLU A 352 -7.19 -2.08 -6.95
N LEU A 353 -7.78 -1.05 -6.34
CA LEU A 353 -9.24 -0.87 -6.31
C LEU A 353 -9.78 -0.51 -7.69
N GLU A 354 -9.09 0.39 -8.41
CA GLU A 354 -9.46 0.77 -9.78
C GLU A 354 -9.35 -0.41 -10.75
N ASP A 355 -8.35 -1.28 -10.59
CA ASP A 355 -8.20 -2.50 -11.39
C ASP A 355 -9.35 -3.50 -11.21
N ARG A 356 -9.99 -3.50 -10.04
CA ARG A 356 -11.11 -4.38 -9.70
C ARG A 356 -12.47 -3.83 -10.09
N GLU A 357 -12.67 -2.53 -9.89
CA GLU A 357 -13.99 -1.90 -9.95
C GLU A 357 -14.23 -1.15 -11.27
N LEU A 358 -13.19 -0.66 -11.94
CA LEU A 358 -13.35 0.13 -13.16
C LEU A 358 -13.19 -0.73 -14.42
N PRO A 359 -13.95 -0.43 -15.50
CA PRO A 359 -13.71 -1.05 -16.81
C PRO A 359 -12.32 -0.64 -17.34
N PRO A 360 -11.70 -1.37 -18.29
CA PRO A 360 -10.37 -1.02 -18.83
C PRO A 360 -10.18 0.47 -19.13
N ALA A 361 -8.98 0.99 -18.88
CA ALA A 361 -8.69 2.41 -19.06
C ALA A 361 -8.87 2.81 -20.55
N PRO A 362 -9.67 3.84 -20.86
CA PRO A 362 -9.79 4.31 -22.23
C PRO A 362 -8.47 4.96 -22.66
N LEU A 363 -8.13 4.79 -23.94
CA LEU A 363 -7.05 5.56 -24.56
C LEU A 363 -7.52 6.99 -24.78
N ASP A 364 -6.69 7.94 -24.35
CA ASP A 364 -6.92 9.37 -24.48
C ASP A 364 -5.56 10.06 -24.75
N PRO A 365 -5.41 10.75 -25.89
CA PRO A 365 -4.14 11.38 -26.28
C PRO A 365 -3.62 12.40 -25.27
N ASP A 366 -4.50 13.06 -24.50
CA ASP A 366 -4.11 14.11 -23.57
C ASP A 366 -3.70 13.57 -22.20
N THR A 367 -4.32 12.46 -21.76
CA THR A 367 -4.12 11.91 -20.42
C THR A 367 -3.25 10.65 -20.40
N THR A 368 -3.32 9.80 -21.44
CA THR A 368 -2.58 8.52 -21.48
C THR A 368 -1.06 8.70 -21.37
N PRO A 369 -0.40 9.63 -22.10
CA PRO A 369 1.04 9.82 -21.96
C PRO A 369 1.45 10.19 -20.54
N ALA A 370 0.66 11.02 -19.85
CA ALA A 370 0.92 11.44 -18.47
C ALA A 370 0.73 10.29 -17.48
N GLU A 371 -0.29 9.44 -17.65
CA GLU A 371 -0.51 8.25 -16.81
C GLU A 371 0.62 7.23 -16.97
N ILE A 372 1.08 6.98 -18.19
CA ILE A 372 2.20 6.08 -18.46
C ILE A 372 3.51 6.64 -17.90
N LEU A 373 3.76 7.94 -18.06
CA LEU A 373 4.92 8.59 -17.46
C LEU A 373 4.91 8.49 -15.93
N ASP A 374 3.75 8.70 -15.32
CA ASP A 374 3.59 8.58 -13.88
C ASP A 374 3.88 7.16 -13.37
N LEU A 375 3.43 6.13 -14.10
CA LEU A 375 3.75 4.73 -13.81
C LEU A 375 5.28 4.52 -13.80
N PHE A 376 5.98 4.91 -14.87
CA PHE A 376 7.44 4.75 -14.96
C PHE A 376 8.20 5.55 -13.88
N ARG A 377 7.70 6.73 -13.49
CA ARG A 377 8.22 7.50 -12.35
C ARG A 377 8.08 6.72 -11.05
N ARG A 378 6.90 6.18 -10.73
CA ARG A 378 6.66 5.39 -9.52
C ARG A 378 7.52 4.11 -9.48
N ILE A 379 7.73 3.47 -10.64
CA ILE A 379 8.66 2.35 -10.77
C ILE A 379 10.09 2.76 -10.44
N PHE A 380 10.57 3.88 -10.98
CA PHE A 380 11.90 4.39 -10.65
C PHE A 380 12.01 4.76 -9.17
N GLU A 381 11.03 5.48 -8.62
CA GLU A 381 10.97 5.86 -7.20
C GLU A 381 11.08 4.62 -6.30
N THR A 382 10.29 3.58 -6.58
CA THR A 382 10.33 2.32 -5.82
C THR A 382 11.65 1.55 -6.03
N ALA A 383 12.11 1.41 -7.27
CA ALA A 383 13.37 0.73 -7.60
C ALA A 383 14.59 1.43 -6.98
N SER A 384 14.55 2.75 -6.86
CA SER A 384 15.63 3.56 -6.28
C SER A 384 15.83 3.35 -4.78
N LEU A 385 14.82 2.81 -4.08
CA LEU A 385 14.87 2.51 -2.65
C LEU A 385 15.43 1.12 -2.33
N VAL A 386 15.57 0.26 -3.34
CA VAL A 386 15.95 -1.13 -3.13
C VAL A 386 17.35 -1.42 -3.67
N ASN A 387 18.11 -2.21 -2.92
CA ASN A 387 19.32 -2.84 -3.44
C ASN A 387 18.91 -3.96 -4.40
N LEU A 388 18.80 -3.66 -5.70
CA LEU A 388 18.37 -4.62 -6.71
C LEU A 388 19.32 -5.80 -6.84
N ASP A 389 20.61 -5.62 -6.60
CA ASP A 389 21.58 -6.71 -6.70
C ASP A 389 21.36 -7.75 -5.60
N GLN A 390 21.12 -7.28 -4.36
CA GLN A 390 20.71 -8.13 -3.25
C GLN A 390 19.34 -8.76 -3.51
N ARG A 391 18.39 -7.97 -4.03
CA ARG A 391 17.04 -8.45 -4.36
C ARG A 391 17.05 -9.57 -5.40
N ARG A 392 17.88 -9.43 -6.44
CA ARG A 392 18.16 -10.47 -7.44
C ARG A 392 18.72 -11.71 -6.77
N HIS A 393 19.77 -11.59 -5.95
CA HIS A 393 20.37 -12.75 -5.28
C HIS A 393 19.34 -13.54 -4.45
N TRP A 394 18.50 -12.84 -3.69
CA TRP A 394 17.40 -13.43 -2.94
C TRP A 394 16.43 -14.18 -3.85
N ALA A 395 16.00 -13.55 -4.94
CA ALA A 395 15.02 -14.11 -5.85
C ALA A 395 15.53 -15.33 -6.62
N LEU A 396 16.79 -15.32 -7.05
CA LEU A 396 17.43 -16.47 -7.70
C LEU A 396 17.58 -17.65 -6.75
N SER A 397 17.91 -17.38 -5.47
CA SER A 397 17.95 -18.43 -4.44
C SER A 397 16.56 -19.04 -4.22
N GLY A 398 15.51 -18.21 -4.20
CA GLY A 398 14.12 -18.66 -4.11
C GLY A 398 13.70 -19.50 -5.32
N ASN A 399 14.06 -19.08 -6.54
CA ASN A 399 13.81 -19.85 -7.75
C ASN A 399 14.52 -21.20 -7.73
N ALA A 400 15.81 -21.24 -7.40
CA ALA A 400 16.57 -22.47 -7.31
C ALA A 400 15.93 -23.48 -6.35
N TRP A 401 15.44 -23.00 -5.19
CA TRP A 401 14.69 -23.84 -4.26
C TRP A 401 13.35 -24.32 -4.82
N MET A 402 12.53 -23.42 -5.38
CA MET A 402 11.22 -23.75 -5.96
C MET A 402 11.31 -24.77 -7.10
N HIS A 403 12.39 -24.72 -7.88
CA HIS A 403 12.64 -25.63 -9.02
C HIS A 403 13.48 -26.86 -8.65
N GLY A 404 13.86 -27.04 -7.38
CA GLY A 404 14.63 -28.20 -6.92
C GLY A 404 16.04 -28.27 -7.49
N ALA A 405 16.66 -27.13 -7.79
CA ALA A 405 18.02 -27.07 -8.31
C ALA A 405 19.01 -27.63 -7.28
N ARG A 406 19.87 -28.56 -7.71
CA ARG A 406 20.88 -29.20 -6.84
C ARG A 406 21.95 -28.22 -6.35
N ASN A 407 22.25 -27.22 -7.17
CA ASN A 407 23.19 -26.16 -6.87
C ASN A 407 22.61 -24.84 -7.37
N LYS A 408 22.29 -23.92 -6.46
CA LYS A 408 21.73 -22.60 -6.80
C LYS A 408 22.68 -21.72 -7.61
N ASP A 409 23.99 -21.98 -7.51
CA ASP A 409 25.04 -21.22 -8.17
C ASP A 409 25.47 -21.84 -9.51
N ASP A 410 24.88 -22.96 -9.92
CA ASP A 410 25.08 -23.54 -11.24
C ASP A 410 24.51 -22.59 -12.32
N PRO A 411 25.33 -22.03 -13.22
CA PRO A 411 24.86 -21.10 -14.24
C PRO A 411 23.93 -21.72 -15.30
N GLN A 412 23.76 -23.05 -15.31
CA GLN A 412 22.99 -23.78 -16.31
C GLN A 412 21.79 -24.53 -15.74
N TRP A 413 21.48 -24.44 -14.43
CA TRP A 413 20.35 -25.20 -13.87
C TRP A 413 19.00 -24.85 -14.51
N ASP A 414 18.87 -23.63 -15.04
CA ASP A 414 17.70 -23.10 -15.74
C ASP A 414 17.85 -23.15 -17.28
N GLU A 415 18.69 -24.05 -17.80
CA GLU A 415 18.84 -24.22 -19.24
C GLU A 415 17.51 -24.58 -19.93
N GLY A 416 17.20 -23.88 -21.02
CA GLY A 416 15.94 -24.03 -21.75
C GLY A 416 14.78 -23.16 -21.24
N LEU A 417 14.96 -22.44 -20.11
CA LEU A 417 13.98 -21.48 -19.61
C LEU A 417 14.25 -20.07 -20.17
N ALA A 418 13.18 -19.36 -20.51
CA ALA A 418 13.22 -18.00 -21.02
C ALA A 418 12.03 -17.19 -20.45
N PRO A 419 12.27 -16.06 -19.73
CA PRO A 419 13.58 -15.54 -19.32
C PRO A 419 14.34 -16.47 -18.37
N ARG A 420 15.65 -16.26 -18.20
CA ARG A 420 16.47 -17.03 -17.26
C ARG A 420 16.01 -16.78 -15.82
N LEU A 421 15.99 -17.86 -15.03
CA LEU A 421 15.59 -17.89 -13.62
C LEU A 421 16.77 -18.11 -12.66
N GLY A 422 17.95 -18.44 -13.20
CA GLY A 422 19.18 -18.79 -12.49
C GLY A 422 20.27 -17.72 -12.60
N PRO A 423 21.54 -18.07 -12.30
CA PRO A 423 22.65 -17.11 -12.25
C PRO A 423 22.92 -16.33 -13.55
N ALA A 424 22.48 -16.86 -14.70
CA ALA A 424 22.50 -16.18 -16.00
C ALA A 424 21.50 -15.03 -16.11
N SER A 425 20.54 -14.90 -15.18
CA SER A 425 19.48 -13.88 -15.26
C SER A 425 20.01 -12.45 -15.22
N MET A 426 19.44 -11.55 -16.02
CA MET A 426 19.91 -10.16 -16.27
C MET A 426 21.29 -10.05 -16.95
N ARG A 427 21.99 -11.15 -17.24
CA ARG A 427 23.28 -11.13 -17.94
C ARG A 427 23.07 -11.26 -19.46
N ARG A 428 24.15 -11.08 -20.23
CA ARG A 428 24.11 -11.14 -21.71
C ARG A 428 23.45 -12.42 -22.24
N GLU A 429 23.63 -13.53 -21.53
CA GLU A 429 23.10 -14.86 -21.86
C GLU A 429 21.57 -14.95 -21.73
N ASP A 430 20.94 -13.96 -21.08
CA ASP A 430 19.50 -13.82 -20.93
C ASP A 430 18.90 -12.90 -22.00
N ALA A 431 19.52 -12.87 -23.18
CA ALA A 431 19.00 -12.18 -24.35
C ALA A 431 17.67 -12.82 -24.82
N PRO A 432 16.74 -12.01 -25.39
CA PRO A 432 16.81 -10.58 -25.58
C PRO A 432 16.46 -9.80 -24.31
N TYR A 433 16.02 -10.43 -23.23
CA TYR A 433 15.51 -9.76 -22.03
C TYR A 433 16.56 -8.92 -21.30
N ALA A 434 17.84 -9.31 -21.33
CA ALA A 434 18.94 -8.47 -20.89
C ALA A 434 19.52 -7.69 -22.07
N ASP A 435 19.58 -6.36 -21.93
CA ASP A 435 20.30 -5.47 -22.84
C ASP A 435 21.28 -4.65 -22.01
N LEU A 436 22.58 -5.00 -22.09
CA LEU A 436 23.65 -4.33 -21.36
C LEU A 436 24.21 -3.13 -22.15
N THR A 437 23.62 -2.80 -23.29
CA THR A 437 24.00 -1.66 -24.11
C THR A 437 22.91 -0.57 -24.02
N PRO A 438 23.16 0.47 -23.20
CA PRO A 438 22.43 1.73 -23.19
C PRO A 438 22.18 2.35 -24.59
N ASP A 439 21.00 2.20 -25.18
CA ASP A 439 20.61 2.94 -26.40
C ASP A 439 19.98 4.30 -26.03
N TYR A 440 20.80 5.18 -25.44
CA TYR A 440 20.34 6.48 -24.91
C TYR A 440 20.83 7.70 -25.69
N THR A 441 21.59 7.53 -26.78
CA THR A 441 22.05 8.64 -27.62
C THR A 441 21.83 8.32 -29.10
N PRO A 442 20.77 8.88 -29.72
CA PRO A 442 20.58 8.80 -31.17
C PRO A 442 21.85 9.30 -31.89
N GLY A 443 22.38 8.52 -32.83
CA GLY A 443 23.52 8.92 -33.67
C GLY A 443 24.92 8.77 -33.05
N GLN A 444 25.04 8.38 -31.78
CA GLN A 444 26.30 7.88 -31.24
C GLN A 444 26.32 6.36 -31.47
N GLY A 445 27.22 5.87 -32.32
CA GLY A 445 27.31 4.45 -32.67
C GLY A 445 27.45 3.51 -31.46
N ALA A 446 27.55 2.20 -31.72
CA ALA A 446 27.57 1.15 -30.68
C ALA A 446 28.44 1.54 -29.47
N THR A 447 27.79 1.80 -28.33
CA THR A 447 28.50 2.03 -27.08
C THR A 447 29.22 0.73 -26.71
N LEU A 448 30.53 0.80 -26.50
CA LEU A 448 31.33 -0.35 -26.07
C LEU A 448 30.88 -0.77 -24.67
N ALA A 449 29.93 -1.70 -24.60
CA ALA A 449 29.48 -2.28 -23.34
C ALA A 449 30.57 -3.25 -22.81
N PRO A 450 30.92 -3.20 -21.52
CA PRO A 450 31.82 -4.17 -20.90
C PRO A 450 31.36 -5.61 -21.14
N ARG A 451 32.31 -6.53 -21.33
CA ARG A 451 32.01 -7.96 -21.44
C ARG A 451 31.75 -8.52 -20.05
N SER A 452 30.49 -8.49 -19.61
CA SER A 452 30.13 -9.16 -18.37
C SER A 452 30.40 -10.65 -18.45
N ASN A 453 31.25 -11.16 -17.55
CA ASN A 453 31.46 -12.59 -17.34
C ASN A 453 30.58 -13.09 -16.17
N GLY A 454 30.54 -14.42 -15.96
CA GLY A 454 29.69 -15.05 -14.94
C GLY A 454 30.00 -14.65 -13.48
N SER A 455 31.19 -14.13 -13.20
CA SER A 455 31.65 -13.75 -11.85
C SER A 455 31.61 -12.25 -11.57
N GLU A 456 31.28 -11.41 -12.56
CA GLU A 456 31.19 -9.97 -12.36
C GLU A 456 30.04 -9.59 -11.43
N ARG A 457 30.35 -8.66 -10.50
CA ARG A 457 29.36 -7.98 -9.67
C ARG A 457 28.49 -7.12 -10.58
N LEU A 458 27.21 -7.47 -10.64
CA LEU A 458 26.25 -6.74 -11.45
C LEU A 458 25.97 -5.38 -10.79
N PRO A 459 25.97 -4.26 -11.54
CA PRO A 459 25.80 -2.93 -10.96
C PRO A 459 24.33 -2.47 -11.02
N TYR A 460 23.32 -3.34 -10.96
CA TYR A 460 21.94 -2.94 -11.30
C TYR A 460 21.37 -1.89 -10.36
N THR A 461 21.75 -1.94 -9.08
CA THR A 461 21.40 -0.88 -8.13
C THR A 461 21.91 0.48 -8.61
N THR A 462 23.11 0.52 -9.18
CA THR A 462 23.70 1.74 -9.77
C THR A 462 23.08 2.07 -11.13
N VAL A 463 22.77 1.07 -11.95
CA VAL A 463 22.18 1.24 -13.29
C VAL A 463 20.77 1.83 -13.20
N VAL A 464 19.97 1.48 -12.18
CA VAL A 464 18.65 2.09 -11.96
C VAL A 464 18.73 3.62 -11.92
N GLN A 465 19.73 4.16 -11.23
CA GLN A 465 19.92 5.61 -11.11
C GLN A 465 20.33 6.27 -12.44
N GLN A 466 20.93 5.52 -13.36
CA GLN A 466 21.39 6.04 -14.65
C GLN A 466 20.35 5.86 -15.77
N VAL A 467 19.65 4.73 -15.76
CA VAL A 467 18.74 4.28 -16.81
C VAL A 467 17.30 4.63 -16.47
N HIS A 468 16.78 4.14 -15.35
CA HIS A 468 15.38 4.32 -14.99
C HIS A 468 15.09 5.78 -14.60
N ALA A 469 16.06 6.49 -14.04
CA ALA A 469 15.93 7.93 -13.77
C ALA A 469 15.65 8.75 -15.04
N ARG A 470 16.20 8.34 -16.20
CA ARG A 470 15.93 9.02 -17.48
C ARG A 470 14.56 8.65 -18.04
N MET A 471 14.07 7.44 -17.79
CA MET A 471 12.72 7.02 -18.19
C MET A 471 11.62 7.71 -17.36
N ALA A 472 11.98 8.44 -16.30
CA ALA A 472 11.08 9.33 -15.57
C ALA A 472 10.87 10.70 -16.26
N ASP A 473 11.56 10.94 -17.39
CA ASP A 473 11.45 12.14 -18.22
C ASP A 473 10.55 11.89 -19.46
N SER A 474 9.61 12.81 -19.72
CA SER A 474 8.54 12.58 -20.71
C SER A 474 9.07 12.37 -22.14
N PRO A 475 9.91 13.27 -22.70
CA PRO A 475 10.45 13.08 -24.05
C PRO A 475 11.29 11.80 -24.19
N VAL A 476 12.10 11.47 -23.18
CA VAL A 476 12.95 10.26 -23.20
C VAL A 476 12.08 9.00 -23.20
N LEU A 477 11.07 8.94 -22.34
CA LEU A 477 10.16 7.80 -22.28
C LEU A 477 9.39 7.64 -23.60
N ALA A 478 8.78 8.71 -24.11
CA ALA A 478 8.03 8.68 -25.36
C ALA A 478 8.89 8.19 -26.55
N ALA A 479 10.12 8.70 -26.67
CA ALA A 479 11.06 8.25 -27.70
C ALA A 479 11.48 6.78 -27.52
N PHE A 480 11.62 6.31 -26.29
CA PHE A 480 11.92 4.90 -26.01
C PHE A 480 10.76 3.98 -26.38
N LEU A 481 9.54 4.28 -25.93
CA LEU A 481 8.34 3.50 -26.20
C LEU A 481 8.06 3.41 -27.71
N SER A 482 8.26 4.51 -28.45
CA SER A 482 8.06 4.55 -29.90
C SER A 482 9.12 3.77 -30.69
N ARG A 483 10.39 3.79 -30.26
CA ARG A 483 11.48 3.11 -30.96
C ARG A 483 11.55 1.61 -30.66
N ARG A 484 11.21 1.22 -29.44
CA ARG A 484 11.37 -0.17 -28.97
C ARG A 484 10.09 -0.72 -28.30
N PRO A 485 8.93 -0.71 -28.98
CA PRO A 485 7.69 -1.19 -28.38
C PRO A 485 7.74 -2.68 -28.01
N ASP A 486 8.34 -3.53 -28.86
CA ASP A 486 8.49 -4.96 -28.57
C ASP A 486 9.36 -5.23 -27.34
N ARG A 487 10.38 -4.39 -27.12
CA ARG A 487 11.23 -4.47 -25.93
C ARG A 487 10.42 -4.26 -24.66
N VAL A 488 9.47 -3.32 -24.68
CA VAL A 488 8.59 -3.04 -23.55
C VAL A 488 7.63 -4.20 -23.33
N ARG A 489 7.06 -4.77 -24.40
CA ARG A 489 6.20 -5.97 -24.34
C ARG A 489 6.91 -7.17 -23.73
N ASP A 490 8.18 -7.38 -24.07
CA ASP A 490 9.02 -8.45 -23.50
C ASP A 490 9.39 -8.19 -22.03
N LEU A 491 9.60 -6.92 -21.67
CA LEU A 491 10.04 -6.54 -20.33
C LEU A 491 8.90 -6.38 -19.34
N VAL A 492 7.69 -6.00 -19.73
CA VAL A 492 6.58 -5.83 -18.79
C VAL A 492 5.83 -7.15 -18.65
N ARG A 493 5.84 -7.70 -17.45
CA ARG A 493 5.24 -9.01 -17.19
C ARG A 493 3.71 -8.94 -17.34
N PRO A 494 3.06 -9.87 -18.08
CA PRO A 494 1.61 -9.96 -18.12
C PRO A 494 1.00 -10.15 -16.71
N PRO A 495 -0.20 -9.63 -16.46
CA PRO A 495 -0.91 -9.89 -15.20
C PRO A 495 -1.29 -11.38 -15.09
N PHE A 496 -1.66 -11.80 -13.88
CA PHE A 496 -2.30 -13.10 -13.70
C PHE A 496 -3.67 -13.10 -14.39
N GLY A 497 -4.01 -14.19 -15.06
CA GLY A 497 -5.30 -14.36 -15.72
C GLY A 497 -6.43 -14.52 -14.71
N TRP A 498 -7.62 -14.06 -15.07
CA TRP A 498 -8.83 -14.39 -14.32
C TRP A 498 -9.11 -15.89 -14.41
N VAL A 499 -9.85 -16.43 -13.43
CA VAL A 499 -10.16 -17.87 -13.38
C VAL A 499 -10.73 -18.40 -14.71
N ALA A 500 -11.55 -17.61 -15.41
CA ALA A 500 -12.13 -17.97 -16.70
C ALA A 500 -11.13 -17.95 -17.89
N GLU A 501 -9.98 -17.30 -17.74
CA GLU A 501 -8.91 -17.18 -18.74
C GLU A 501 -7.79 -18.21 -18.53
N LEU A 502 -7.85 -18.94 -17.41
CA LEU A 502 -6.89 -19.96 -17.04
C LEU A 502 -7.36 -21.35 -17.50
N PRO A 503 -6.44 -22.27 -17.82
CA PRO A 503 -6.80 -23.63 -18.18
C PRO A 503 -7.45 -24.36 -16.99
N ALA A 504 -8.38 -25.26 -17.25
CA ALA A 504 -9.00 -26.07 -16.19
C ALA A 504 -7.96 -26.86 -15.38
N HIS A 505 -6.96 -27.40 -16.08
CA HIS A 505 -5.83 -28.10 -15.51
C HIS A 505 -4.53 -27.37 -15.86
N PRO A 506 -3.76 -26.86 -14.87
CA PRO A 506 -2.47 -26.22 -15.10
C PRO A 506 -1.53 -27.11 -15.93
N GLY A 507 -0.84 -26.52 -16.89
CA GLY A 507 0.19 -27.20 -17.68
C GLY A 507 -0.31 -28.09 -18.83
N LEU A 508 -1.61 -28.40 -18.92
CA LEU A 508 -2.15 -29.17 -20.07
C LEU A 508 -2.40 -28.30 -21.30
N THR A 509 -2.89 -27.08 -21.08
CA THR A 509 -3.10 -26.09 -22.12
C THR A 509 -2.56 -24.74 -21.67
N PRO A 510 -2.05 -23.92 -22.59
CA PRO A 510 -1.55 -22.61 -22.22
C PRO A 510 -2.71 -21.68 -21.83
N PRO A 511 -2.49 -20.71 -20.91
CA PRO A 511 -3.48 -19.68 -20.59
C PRO A 511 -3.90 -18.87 -21.82
N ALA A 512 -5.02 -18.15 -21.71
CA ALA A 512 -5.48 -17.26 -22.77
C ALA A 512 -4.39 -16.25 -23.18
N ALA A 513 -4.36 -15.91 -24.47
CA ALA A 513 -3.49 -14.85 -24.99
C ALA A 513 -3.96 -13.49 -24.45
N VAL A 514 -3.01 -12.60 -24.19
CA VAL A 514 -3.32 -11.22 -23.82
C VAL A 514 -3.61 -10.43 -25.10
N PRO A 515 -4.70 -9.65 -25.16
CA PRO A 515 -5.11 -8.95 -26.38
C PRO A 515 -4.25 -7.69 -26.64
N VAL A 516 -2.98 -7.89 -26.98
CA VAL A 516 -2.00 -6.81 -27.23
C VAL A 516 -1.43 -6.90 -28.64
N GLY A 517 -1.11 -5.75 -29.25
CA GLY A 517 -0.71 -5.65 -30.66
C GLY A 517 0.55 -6.40 -31.06
N ARG A 518 0.78 -6.38 -32.39
CA ARG A 518 1.50 -7.35 -33.25
C ARG A 518 0.98 -8.79 -33.22
N HIS A 519 0.52 -9.32 -32.09
CA HIS A 519 -0.05 -10.68 -32.02
C HIS A 519 -1.50 -10.77 -32.51
N HIS A 520 -2.21 -9.64 -32.56
CA HIS A 520 -3.60 -9.52 -32.98
C HIS A 520 -3.84 -8.52 -34.12
N ALA A 521 -2.81 -7.79 -34.58
CA ALA A 521 -2.93 -6.83 -35.67
C ALA A 521 -2.86 -7.53 -37.03
N ALA A 522 -3.88 -7.32 -37.89
CA ALA A 522 -3.89 -7.86 -39.23
C ALA A 522 -2.69 -7.34 -40.05
N GLY A 523 -1.96 -8.25 -40.71
CA GLY A 523 -0.88 -7.89 -41.65
C GLY A 523 0.54 -7.77 -41.07
N HIS A 524 0.75 -8.09 -39.79
CA HIS A 524 2.09 -8.17 -39.19
C HIS A 524 2.51 -9.64 -39.01
N GLU A 525 3.78 -9.98 -39.30
CA GLU A 525 4.30 -11.32 -39.03
C GLU A 525 4.25 -11.60 -37.51
N PRO A 526 3.79 -12.80 -37.08
CA PRO A 526 3.78 -13.16 -35.67
C PRO A 526 5.20 -13.09 -35.12
N ALA A 527 5.36 -12.50 -33.93
CA ALA A 527 6.66 -12.50 -33.28
C ALA A 527 7.19 -13.95 -33.13
N PRO A 528 8.51 -14.19 -33.21
CA PRO A 528 9.10 -15.53 -33.24
C PRO A 528 8.75 -16.45 -32.04
N ARG A 529 8.14 -15.90 -30.99
CA ARG A 529 7.87 -16.56 -29.70
C ARG A 529 6.40 -16.88 -29.42
N GLY A 530 5.51 -16.67 -30.39
CA GLY A 530 4.07 -16.86 -30.20
C GLY A 530 3.43 -15.72 -29.37
N PRO A 531 2.11 -15.76 -29.14
CA PRO A 531 1.40 -14.69 -28.43
C PRO A 531 1.80 -14.63 -26.96
N LEU A 532 1.86 -13.41 -26.42
CA LEU A 532 1.91 -13.19 -24.97
C LEU A 532 0.65 -13.76 -24.31
N ARG A 533 0.81 -14.34 -23.13
CA ARG A 533 -0.27 -15.02 -22.40
C ARG A 533 -0.36 -14.53 -20.97
N PHE A 534 -1.56 -14.60 -20.42
CA PHE A 534 -1.76 -14.36 -19.00
C PHE A 534 -0.98 -15.36 -18.16
N ARG A 535 -0.56 -14.93 -16.98
CA ARG A 535 0.12 -15.80 -16.03
C ARG A 535 -0.88 -16.67 -15.27
N ASP A 536 -0.51 -17.91 -15.00
CA ASP A 536 -1.25 -18.83 -14.15
C ASP A 536 -0.55 -18.96 -12.79
N PRO A 537 -1.14 -18.46 -11.68
CA PRO A 537 -0.54 -18.51 -10.36
C PRO A 537 -0.34 -19.93 -9.82
N ARG A 538 -0.88 -20.96 -10.50
CA ARG A 538 -0.73 -22.38 -10.15
C ARG A 538 0.50 -23.02 -10.78
N THR A 539 1.20 -22.33 -11.68
CA THR A 539 2.39 -22.85 -12.35
C THR A 539 3.67 -22.23 -11.77
N LEU A 540 4.70 -23.04 -11.55
CA LEU A 540 5.96 -22.58 -10.96
C LEU A 540 6.65 -21.52 -11.82
N ALA A 541 6.60 -21.64 -13.14
CA ALA A 541 7.20 -20.67 -14.05
C ALA A 541 6.60 -19.26 -13.88
N ASP A 542 5.28 -19.16 -13.76
CA ASP A 542 4.59 -17.88 -13.65
C ASP A 542 4.68 -17.23 -12.26
N THR A 543 5.02 -18.02 -11.24
CA THR A 543 5.33 -17.55 -9.89
C THR A 543 6.83 -17.33 -9.65
N SER A 544 7.70 -17.66 -10.62
CA SER A 544 9.15 -17.48 -10.50
C SER A 544 9.58 -16.07 -10.82
N TYR A 545 10.60 -15.58 -10.11
CA TYR A 545 11.15 -14.25 -10.35
C TYR A 545 12.07 -14.23 -11.57
N ASP A 546 12.01 -13.16 -12.33
CA ASP A 546 12.90 -12.94 -13.47
C ASP A 546 13.17 -11.44 -13.64
N MET A 547 13.89 -11.08 -14.69
CA MET A 547 14.28 -9.69 -14.96
C MET A 547 13.16 -8.78 -15.45
N ARG A 548 11.96 -9.32 -15.75
CA ARG A 548 10.88 -8.52 -16.30
C ARG A 548 10.45 -7.51 -15.26
N MET A 549 10.10 -6.31 -15.73
CA MET A 549 9.67 -5.21 -14.90
C MET A 549 8.38 -5.55 -14.17
N PRO A 550 8.35 -5.39 -12.84
CA PRO A 550 9.45 -4.93 -11.97
C PRO A 550 10.44 -6.06 -11.64
N PRO A 551 11.75 -5.90 -11.94
CA PRO A 551 12.69 -7.00 -11.79
C PRO A 551 12.83 -7.39 -10.32
N PHE A 552 12.64 -8.67 -10.02
CA PHE A 552 12.87 -9.26 -8.69
C PHE A 552 12.09 -8.63 -7.51
N MET A 553 11.16 -7.70 -7.75
CA MET A 553 10.29 -7.17 -6.70
C MET A 553 9.22 -8.20 -6.36
N ARG A 554 8.82 -8.30 -5.08
CA ARG A 554 7.74 -9.20 -4.66
C ARG A 554 6.45 -8.45 -4.40
N HIS A 555 5.35 -9.14 -4.67
CA HIS A 555 4.03 -8.85 -4.11
C HIS A 555 3.99 -9.23 -2.62
N SER A 556 2.95 -8.77 -1.92
CA SER A 556 2.63 -9.22 -0.56
C SER A 556 2.53 -10.74 -0.41
N MET A 557 2.25 -11.50 -1.48
CA MET A 557 2.09 -12.96 -1.48
C MET A 557 3.38 -13.75 -1.76
N GLY A 558 4.55 -13.09 -1.74
CA GLY A 558 5.84 -13.77 -1.95
C GLY A 558 6.11 -14.21 -3.39
N VAL A 559 5.27 -13.80 -4.34
CA VAL A 559 5.46 -13.96 -5.79
C VAL A 559 5.98 -12.67 -6.42
N PRO A 560 6.52 -12.71 -7.65
CA PRO A 560 6.96 -11.53 -8.37
C PRO A 560 5.83 -10.52 -8.55
N LEU A 561 6.16 -9.25 -8.33
CA LEU A 561 5.27 -8.12 -8.55
C LEU A 561 4.93 -8.02 -10.05
N SER A 562 3.73 -7.55 -10.38
CA SER A 562 3.37 -7.07 -11.71
C SER A 562 2.69 -5.72 -11.58
N VAL A 563 2.63 -4.96 -12.68
CA VAL A 563 1.65 -3.87 -12.81
C VAL A 563 0.23 -4.44 -12.68
N THR A 564 -0.72 -3.58 -12.34
CA THR A 564 -2.15 -3.93 -12.39
C THR A 564 -2.58 -4.25 -13.83
N ARG A 565 -3.68 -5.00 -14.01
CA ARG A 565 -4.15 -5.35 -15.35
C ARG A 565 -4.53 -4.10 -16.15
N ARG A 566 -5.21 -3.15 -15.52
CA ARG A 566 -5.57 -1.84 -16.08
C ARG A 566 -4.35 -1.07 -16.58
N GLN A 567 -3.28 -0.99 -15.79
CA GLN A 567 -2.03 -0.34 -16.19
C GLN A 567 -1.32 -1.10 -17.32
N TYR A 568 -1.33 -2.45 -17.27
CA TYR A 568 -0.78 -3.28 -18.33
C TYR A 568 -1.52 -3.04 -19.65
N ASP A 569 -2.85 -3.17 -19.65
CA ASP A 569 -3.68 -3.02 -20.83
C ASP A 569 -3.55 -1.62 -21.43
N LEU A 570 -3.53 -0.56 -20.59
CA LEU A 570 -3.31 0.81 -21.04
C LEU A 570 -1.94 0.99 -21.70
N LEU A 571 -0.87 0.47 -21.09
CA LEU A 571 0.48 0.55 -21.64
C LEU A 571 0.55 -0.16 -23.00
N MET A 572 -0.02 -1.36 -23.10
CA MET A 572 0.03 -2.15 -24.33
C MET A 572 -0.78 -1.49 -25.45
N ALA A 573 -1.97 -0.99 -25.13
CA ALA A 573 -2.79 -0.23 -26.08
C ALA A 573 -2.11 1.06 -26.53
N TYR A 574 -1.38 1.74 -25.63
CA TYR A 574 -0.60 2.92 -25.98
C TYR A 574 0.55 2.60 -26.93
N LEU A 575 1.28 1.49 -26.72
CA LEU A 575 2.32 1.03 -27.66
C LEU A 575 1.75 0.74 -29.05
N ASP A 576 0.58 0.08 -29.11
CA ASP A 576 -0.09 -0.21 -30.37
C ASP A 576 -0.47 1.09 -31.11
N LYS A 577 -0.89 2.12 -30.38
CA LYS A 577 -1.17 3.44 -30.94
C LYS A 577 0.09 4.15 -31.44
N LEU A 578 1.17 4.14 -30.68
CA LEU A 578 2.44 4.71 -31.13
C LEU A 578 2.96 4.03 -32.40
N GLU A 579 2.73 2.72 -32.59
CA GLU A 579 3.11 2.02 -33.82
C GLU A 579 2.18 2.33 -35.01
N SER A 580 0.87 2.41 -34.77
CA SER A 580 -0.14 2.49 -35.84
C SER A 580 -0.53 3.91 -36.25
N ASP A 581 -0.30 4.91 -35.40
CA ASP A 581 -0.85 6.27 -35.57
C ASP A 581 0.26 7.33 -35.49
N PRO A 582 0.61 8.00 -36.60
CA PRO A 582 1.59 9.09 -36.60
C PRO A 582 1.25 10.26 -35.67
N ALA A 583 -0.04 10.60 -35.49
CA ALA A 583 -0.44 11.72 -34.64
C ALA A 583 -0.07 11.47 -33.17
N TRP A 584 -0.26 10.22 -32.71
CA TRP A 584 0.16 9.80 -31.38
C TRP A 584 1.68 9.88 -31.19
N ARG A 585 2.47 9.59 -32.23
CA ARG A 585 3.93 9.73 -32.20
C ARG A 585 4.38 11.18 -32.15
N ALA A 586 3.78 12.04 -32.96
CA ALA A 586 4.12 13.46 -33.02
C ALA A 586 3.80 14.15 -31.68
N GLN A 587 2.62 13.88 -31.12
CA GLN A 587 2.20 14.40 -29.82
C GLN A 587 3.10 13.90 -28.68
N ALA A 588 3.43 12.60 -28.65
CA ALA A 588 4.34 12.04 -27.65
C ALA A 588 5.77 12.61 -27.74
N ALA A 589 6.22 12.98 -28.95
CA ALA A 589 7.51 13.63 -29.18
C ALA A 589 7.52 15.14 -28.87
N GLY A 590 6.37 15.74 -28.58
CA GLY A 590 6.24 17.19 -28.41
C GLY A 590 6.51 17.99 -29.68
N LEU A 591 6.30 17.39 -30.86
CA LEU A 591 6.46 18.03 -32.16
C LEU A 591 5.16 18.78 -32.54
N PRO A 592 5.23 19.99 -33.11
CA PRO A 592 4.03 20.71 -33.56
C PRO A 592 3.31 19.93 -34.68
N GLU A 593 1.97 20.06 -34.73
CA GLU A 593 1.07 19.33 -35.65
C GLU A 593 1.43 19.45 -37.14
N GLU A 594 2.20 20.46 -37.55
CA GLU A 594 2.54 20.71 -38.95
C GLU A 594 3.65 19.81 -39.51
N ASP A 595 4.35 19.03 -38.67
CA ASP A 595 5.45 18.13 -39.07
C ASP A 595 5.12 16.61 -38.90
N ALA A 596 3.86 16.24 -38.66
CA ALA A 596 3.42 14.87 -38.37
C ALA A 596 3.03 14.01 -39.59
#